data_AF-G4HCR1-F1
#
_entry.id   AF-G4HCR1-F1
#
_cell.length_a   1.000
_cell.length_b   1.000
_cell.length_c   1.000
_cell.angle_alpha   90.00
_cell.angle_beta   90.00
_cell.angle_gamma   90.00
#
_symmetry.space_group_name_H-M   'P 1'
#
loop_
_entity.id
_entity.type
_entity.pdbx_description
1 polymer ?
#
loop_
_entity_poly.entity_id
_entity_poly.type
_entity_poly.pdbx_seq_one_letter_code
_entity_poly.pdbx_strand_id
1 'polypeptide(L)'
;MKKRYLLKWIIITTVLVLISNLLQFVVSNRVGGDKLPVTSQPIHDNNNSYNIFTDYSSRIQSTYRLLLELENDKYSKPNDAFLLSQGFLIGNSTDYYSNLEVLIQGLDSNDYNHELHNIVETNKNLQTMIYKLNRYFFTQRNNAKLPENWEEIKELLAKISTQLTSESTKDVSLYNITSYPKEFVTKSKYTTAISTLNKDIFKVIDLIDN
;
A
#
# COMPACT_ATOMS: atom_id res chain seq x y z
N MET A 1 -47.25 -25.82 -15.46
CA MET A 1 -46.12 -25.68 -16.42
C MET A 1 -45.05 -24.65 -16.02
N LYS A 2 -45.36 -23.54 -15.33
CA LYS A 2 -44.38 -22.47 -15.01
C LYS A 2 -43.18 -22.87 -14.11
N LYS A 3 -43.38 -23.69 -13.07
CA LYS A 3 -42.30 -24.09 -12.13
C LYS A 3 -41.19 -24.93 -12.77
N ARG A 4 -41.52 -25.80 -13.73
CA ARG A 4 -40.52 -26.63 -14.45
C ARG A 4 -39.66 -25.81 -15.40
N TYR A 5 -40.20 -24.71 -15.93
CA TYR A 5 -39.47 -23.81 -16.83
C TYR A 5 -38.45 -22.96 -16.04
N LEU A 6 -38.86 -22.42 -14.89
CA LEU A 6 -37.98 -21.67 -13.99
C LEU A 6 -36.81 -22.52 -13.47
N LEU A 7 -37.08 -23.77 -13.09
CA LEU A 7 -36.02 -24.68 -12.62
C LEU A 7 -35.01 -25.00 -13.73
N LYS A 8 -35.46 -25.17 -14.99
CA LYS A 8 -34.57 -25.35 -16.14
C LYS A 8 -33.68 -24.14 -16.37
N TRP A 9 -34.22 -22.93 -16.26
CA TRP A 9 -33.44 -21.70 -16.43
C TRP A 9 -32.37 -21.52 -15.35
N ILE A 10 -32.68 -21.85 -14.09
CA ILE A 10 -31.70 -21.82 -12.99
C ILE A 10 -30.56 -22.81 -13.25
N ILE A 11 -30.88 -24.04 -13.69
CA ILE A 11 -29.85 -25.05 -13.98
C ILE A 11 -28.96 -24.59 -15.14
N ILE A 12 -29.55 -24.03 -16.20
CA ILE A 12 -28.82 -23.52 -17.37
C ILE A 12 -27.87 -22.39 -16.96
N THR A 13 -28.33 -21.43 -16.14
CA THR A 13 -27.48 -20.32 -15.69
C THR A 13 -26.37 -20.79 -14.76
N THR A 14 -26.63 -21.73 -13.84
CA THR A 14 -25.57 -22.29 -12.98
C THR A 14 -24.50 -23.03 -13.79
N VAL A 15 -24.90 -23.81 -14.80
CA VAL A 15 -23.96 -24.51 -15.69
C VAL A 15 -23.12 -23.52 -16.51
N LEU A 16 -23.72 -22.46 -17.02
CA LEU A 16 -23.01 -21.40 -17.76
C LEU A 16 -21.98 -20.68 -16.89
N VAL A 17 -22.32 -20.37 -15.64
CA VAL A 17 -21.38 -19.74 -14.69
C VAL A 17 -20.22 -20.68 -14.36
N LEU A 18 -20.49 -21.97 -14.14
CA LEU A 18 -19.45 -22.97 -13.90
C LEU A 18 -18.49 -23.13 -15.08
N ILE A 19 -19.03 -23.20 -16.31
CA ILE A 19 -18.21 -23.29 -17.52
C ILE A 19 -17.40 -22.01 -17.74
N SER A 20 -17.97 -20.84 -17.45
CA SER A 20 -17.25 -19.56 -17.55
C SER A 20 -16.08 -19.49 -16.57
N ASN A 21 -16.28 -19.90 -15.32
CA ASN A 21 -15.21 -19.97 -14.31
C ASN A 21 -14.14 -21.01 -14.67
N LEU A 22 -14.54 -22.18 -15.20
CA LEU A 22 -13.60 -23.19 -15.68
C LEU A 22 -12.77 -22.70 -16.88
N LEU A 23 -13.38 -21.97 -17.81
CA LEU A 23 -12.67 -21.36 -18.94
C LEU A 23 -11.70 -20.27 -18.47
N GLN A 24 -12.11 -19.41 -17.52
CA GLN A 24 -11.22 -18.41 -16.92
C GLN A 24 -10.03 -19.07 -16.20
N PHE A 25 -10.28 -20.15 -15.46
CA PHE A 25 -9.22 -20.93 -14.80
C PHE A 25 -8.25 -21.56 -15.81
N VAL A 26 -8.76 -22.18 -16.87
CA VAL A 26 -7.92 -22.80 -17.91
C VAL A 26 -7.12 -21.75 -18.71
N VAL A 27 -7.73 -20.61 -19.01
CA VAL A 27 -7.03 -19.49 -19.69
C VAL A 27 -5.95 -18.91 -18.77
N SER A 28 -6.25 -18.72 -17.48
CA SER A 28 -5.28 -18.23 -16.49
C SER A 28 -4.10 -19.21 -16.31
N ASN A 29 -4.37 -20.53 -16.30
CA ASN A 29 -3.31 -21.54 -16.23
C ASN A 29 -2.53 -21.75 -17.53
N ARG A 30 -3.13 -21.54 -18.71
CA ARG A 30 -2.38 -21.60 -19.99
C ARG A 30 -1.41 -20.43 -20.16
N VAL A 31 -1.69 -19.27 -19.56
CA VAL A 31 -0.75 -18.13 -19.56
C VAL A 31 0.42 -18.35 -18.59
N GLY A 32 0.29 -19.28 -17.62
CA GLY A 32 1.34 -19.63 -16.66
C GLY A 32 2.12 -20.92 -16.95
N GLY A 33 1.92 -21.56 -18.11
CA GLY A 33 2.28 -22.96 -18.34
C GLY A 33 3.74 -23.30 -18.68
N ASP A 34 4.63 -22.35 -18.95
CA ASP A 34 6.02 -22.63 -19.36
C ASP A 34 7.06 -21.87 -18.52
N LYS A 35 7.13 -22.13 -17.21
CA LYS A 35 8.31 -21.76 -16.41
C LYS A 35 8.75 -22.91 -15.50
N LEU A 36 9.88 -23.52 -15.88
CA LEU A 36 10.66 -24.53 -15.17
C LEU A 36 11.02 -24.11 -13.73
N PRO A 37 11.35 -25.07 -12.84
CA PRO A 37 11.54 -24.80 -11.42
C PRO A 37 12.71 -23.84 -11.15
N VAL A 38 12.43 -22.91 -10.25
CA VAL A 38 13.29 -21.84 -9.73
C VAL A 38 14.48 -22.44 -9.00
N THR A 39 15.63 -22.56 -9.66
CA THR A 39 16.94 -22.50 -9.00
C THR A 39 17.98 -21.98 -10.00
N SER A 40 18.70 -20.93 -9.61
CA SER A 40 19.94 -20.43 -10.24
C SER A 40 19.85 -19.74 -11.61
N GLN A 41 19.10 -18.64 -11.69
CA GLN A 41 19.46 -17.56 -12.63
C GLN A 41 19.58 -16.24 -11.87
N PRO A 42 20.71 -15.51 -11.99
CA PRO A 42 20.81 -14.17 -11.41
C PRO A 42 19.82 -13.27 -12.14
N ILE A 43 18.98 -12.58 -11.36
CA ILE A 43 18.00 -11.62 -11.88
C ILE A 43 18.78 -10.38 -12.35
N HIS A 44 19.35 -10.46 -13.54
CA HIS A 44 19.73 -9.29 -14.31
C HIS A 44 18.76 -9.16 -15.46
N ASP A 45 17.77 -8.27 -15.29
CA ASP A 45 17.10 -7.59 -16.39
C ASP A 45 16.37 -6.35 -15.85
N ASN A 46 16.86 -5.17 -16.21
CA ASN A 46 16.39 -3.84 -15.77
C ASN A 46 14.87 -3.62 -15.86
N ASN A 47 14.17 -4.37 -16.71
CA ASN A 47 12.72 -4.28 -16.87
C ASN A 47 11.95 -4.85 -15.66
N ASN A 48 12.45 -5.91 -15.02
CA ASN A 48 11.80 -6.47 -13.84
C ASN A 48 11.96 -5.55 -12.62
N SER A 49 13.14 -4.93 -12.45
CA SER A 49 13.40 -3.99 -11.37
C SER A 49 12.52 -2.74 -11.47
N TYR A 50 12.33 -2.21 -12.67
CA TYR A 50 11.44 -1.06 -12.89
C TYR A 50 9.99 -1.36 -12.47
N ASN A 51 9.49 -2.55 -12.81
CA ASN A 51 8.15 -2.98 -12.39
C ASN A 51 8.08 -3.15 -10.86
N ILE A 52 9.11 -3.73 -10.23
CA ILE A 52 9.16 -3.90 -8.76
C ILE A 52 9.05 -2.56 -8.02
N PHE A 53 9.85 -1.56 -8.42
CA PHE A 53 9.86 -0.25 -7.74
C PHE A 53 8.58 0.54 -7.99
N THR A 54 8.04 0.49 -9.21
CA THR A 54 6.77 1.14 -9.56
C THR A 54 5.58 0.49 -8.86
N ASP A 55 5.54 -0.84 -8.81
CA ASP A 55 4.52 -1.59 -8.09
C ASP A 55 4.60 -1.33 -6.59
N TYR A 56 5.82 -1.30 -6.03
CA TYR A 56 6.01 -1.01 -4.61
C TYR A 56 5.60 0.43 -4.26
N SER A 57 5.90 1.40 -5.14
CA SER A 57 5.51 2.80 -4.92
C SER A 57 4.00 3.04 -5.02
N SER A 58 3.24 2.17 -5.70
CA SER A 58 1.77 2.24 -5.73
C SER A 58 1.13 2.18 -4.33
N ARG A 59 1.78 1.50 -3.37
CA ARG A 59 1.37 1.48 -1.97
C ARG A 59 1.43 2.86 -1.31
N ILE A 60 2.45 3.64 -1.67
CA ILE A 60 2.64 5.01 -1.17
C ILE A 60 1.51 5.89 -1.70
N GLN A 61 1.19 5.77 -2.99
CA GLN A 61 0.09 6.51 -3.59
C GLN A 61 -1.27 6.15 -2.95
N SER A 62 -1.50 4.87 -2.68
CA SER A 62 -2.69 4.41 -1.96
C SER A 62 -2.75 4.99 -0.54
N THR A 63 -1.61 5.01 0.15
CA THR A 63 -1.51 5.56 1.51
C THR A 63 -1.77 7.06 1.52
N TYR A 64 -1.19 7.80 0.57
CA TYR A 64 -1.46 9.22 0.36
C TYR A 64 -2.96 9.50 0.23
N ARG A 65 -3.67 8.73 -0.61
CA ARG A 65 -5.13 8.88 -0.77
C ARG A 65 -5.89 8.62 0.53
N LEU A 66 -5.49 7.60 1.30
CA LEU A 66 -6.09 7.35 2.62
C LEU A 66 -5.90 8.55 3.55
N LEU A 67 -4.68 9.09 3.64
CA LEU A 67 -4.39 10.21 4.53
C LEU A 67 -5.20 11.45 4.16
N LEU A 68 -5.27 11.79 2.87
CA LEU A 68 -6.12 12.88 2.41
C LEU A 68 -7.61 12.66 2.73
N GLU A 69 -8.10 11.44 2.57
CA GLU A 69 -9.51 11.19 2.89
C GLU A 69 -9.78 11.29 4.39
N LEU A 70 -8.84 10.88 5.25
CA LEU A 70 -8.97 11.09 6.70
C LEU A 70 -9.02 12.57 7.11
N GLU A 71 -8.55 13.49 6.26
CA GLU A 71 -8.67 14.93 6.51
C GLU A 71 -10.09 15.45 6.26
N ASN A 72 -10.91 14.73 5.49
CA ASN A 72 -12.27 15.12 5.15
C ASN A 72 -13.20 15.05 6.37
N ASP A 73 -13.99 16.10 6.59
CA ASP A 73 -14.93 16.20 7.72
C ASP A 73 -15.96 15.05 7.77
N LYS A 74 -16.18 14.37 6.64
CA LYS A 74 -16.96 13.12 6.57
C LYS A 74 -16.46 12.05 7.55
N TYR A 75 -15.16 12.01 7.85
CA TYR A 75 -14.55 11.02 8.73
C TYR A 75 -14.22 11.58 10.13
N SER A 76 -14.91 12.64 10.54
CA SER A 76 -14.83 13.21 11.90
C SER A 76 -15.40 12.31 13.00
N LYS A 77 -16.15 11.25 12.62
CA LYS A 77 -16.65 10.23 13.56
C LYS A 77 -15.69 9.04 13.61
N PRO A 78 -15.35 8.54 14.82
CA PRO A 78 -14.43 7.41 14.97
C PRO A 78 -14.82 6.16 14.18
N ASN A 79 -16.11 5.81 14.14
CA ASN A 79 -16.57 4.64 13.38
C ASN A 79 -16.36 4.79 11.87
N ASP A 80 -16.56 5.98 11.31
CA ASP A 80 -16.42 6.22 9.87
C ASP A 80 -14.93 6.18 9.48
N ALA A 81 -14.06 6.80 10.28
CA ALA A 81 -12.61 6.72 10.12
C ALA A 81 -12.07 5.28 10.29
N PHE A 82 -12.64 4.52 11.24
CA PHE A 82 -12.33 3.09 11.40
C PHE A 82 -12.70 2.29 10.15
N LEU A 83 -13.92 2.44 9.63
CA LEU A 83 -14.34 1.70 8.44
C LEU A 83 -13.51 2.04 7.20
N LEU A 84 -13.15 3.32 7.02
CA LEU A 84 -12.26 3.75 5.95
C LEU A 84 -10.88 3.08 6.05
N SER A 85 -10.24 3.19 7.22
CA SER A 85 -8.91 2.60 7.45
C SER A 85 -8.93 1.06 7.39
N GLN A 86 -10.01 0.43 7.85
CA GLN A 86 -10.20 -1.02 7.77
C GLN A 86 -10.32 -1.48 6.31
N GLY A 87 -11.11 -0.76 5.49
CA GLY A 87 -11.24 -1.04 4.07
C GLY A 87 -9.90 -0.93 3.34
N PHE A 88 -9.10 0.10 3.67
CA PHE A 88 -7.75 0.25 3.14
C PHE A 88 -6.83 -0.92 3.51
N LEU A 89 -6.84 -1.36 4.78
CA LEU A 89 -5.98 -2.47 5.24
C LEU A 89 -6.38 -3.80 4.61
N ILE A 90 -7.67 -4.05 4.40
CA ILE A 90 -8.15 -5.25 3.69
C ILE A 90 -7.77 -5.21 2.21
N GLY A 91 -7.83 -4.03 1.58
CA GLY A 91 -7.51 -3.85 0.17
C GLY A 91 -6.02 -3.94 -0.15
N ASN A 92 -5.14 -3.70 0.82
CA ASN A 92 -3.70 -3.82 0.65
C ASN A 92 -3.19 -5.19 1.11
N SER A 93 -2.99 -6.10 0.15
CA SER A 93 -2.39 -7.41 0.42
C SER A 93 -1.00 -7.26 1.03
N THR A 94 -0.86 -7.61 2.31
CA THR A 94 0.42 -7.58 3.04
C THR A 94 1.46 -8.50 2.40
N ASP A 95 1.04 -9.63 1.86
CA ASP A 95 1.93 -10.67 1.34
C ASP A 95 2.56 -10.24 0.01
N TYR A 96 1.80 -9.58 -0.85
CA TYR A 96 2.31 -9.06 -2.12
C TYR A 96 3.43 -8.04 -1.89
N TYR A 97 3.18 -7.04 -1.04
CA TYR A 97 4.19 -6.01 -0.75
C TYR A 97 5.36 -6.55 0.07
N SER A 98 5.15 -7.54 0.95
CA SER A 98 6.24 -8.20 1.67
C SER A 98 7.19 -8.93 0.71
N ASN A 99 6.66 -9.56 -0.35
CA ASN A 99 7.50 -10.17 -1.38
C ASN A 99 8.31 -9.12 -2.15
N LEU A 100 7.69 -7.98 -2.51
CA LEU A 100 8.40 -6.87 -3.14
C LEU A 100 9.51 -6.30 -2.23
N GLU A 101 9.27 -6.20 -0.92
CA GLU A 101 10.28 -5.76 0.05
C GLU A 101 11.50 -6.68 0.07
N VAL A 102 11.29 -8.00 0.09
CA VAL A 102 12.39 -8.99 0.02
C VAL A 102 13.17 -8.83 -1.28
N LEU A 103 12.48 -8.66 -2.41
CA LEU A 103 13.14 -8.44 -3.71
C LEU A 103 13.95 -7.14 -3.72
N ILE A 104 13.39 -6.04 -3.22
CA ILE A 104 14.07 -4.74 -3.15
C ILE A 104 15.31 -4.82 -2.25
N GLN A 105 15.19 -5.42 -1.07
CA GLN A 105 16.33 -5.62 -0.16
C GLN A 105 17.40 -6.52 -0.77
N GLY A 106 17.02 -7.51 -1.57
CA GLY A 106 17.96 -8.36 -2.31
C GLY A 106 18.73 -7.63 -3.42
N LEU A 107 18.26 -6.46 -3.86
CA LEU A 107 18.94 -5.60 -4.85
C LEU A 107 19.90 -4.59 -4.18
N ASP A 108 19.93 -4.54 -2.86
CA ASP A 108 20.73 -3.58 -2.11
C ASP A 108 22.22 -3.88 -2.28
N SER A 109 22.92 -2.99 -2.98
CA SER A 109 24.28 -3.18 -3.48
C SER A 109 25.01 -1.85 -3.53
N ASN A 110 26.29 -1.84 -3.94
CA ASN A 110 27.09 -0.62 -4.07
C ASN A 110 26.40 0.47 -4.92
N ASP A 111 25.55 0.10 -5.88
CA ASP A 111 24.79 1.03 -6.72
C ASP A 111 23.85 1.96 -5.94
N TYR A 112 23.43 1.53 -4.74
CA TYR A 112 22.46 2.24 -3.91
C TYR A 112 23.04 2.65 -2.55
N ASN A 113 24.32 2.40 -2.29
CA ASN A 113 24.96 2.70 -1.00
C ASN A 113 24.19 2.19 0.23
N HIS A 114 23.53 1.03 0.14
CA HIS A 114 22.70 0.47 1.22
C HIS A 114 21.44 1.30 1.58
N GLU A 115 20.98 2.16 0.67
CA GLU A 115 19.84 3.05 0.90
C GLU A 115 18.48 2.39 0.62
N LEU A 116 18.44 1.26 -0.08
CA LEU A 116 17.16 0.56 -0.32
C LEU A 116 16.56 0.05 0.99
N HIS A 117 17.40 -0.30 1.97
CA HIS A 117 16.95 -0.65 3.31
C HIS A 117 16.15 0.49 3.96
N ASN A 118 16.67 1.71 3.92
CA ASN A 118 16.05 2.89 4.51
C ASN A 118 14.69 3.21 3.86
N ILE A 119 14.58 3.02 2.54
CA ILE A 119 13.32 3.18 1.81
C ILE A 119 12.29 2.16 2.29
N VAL A 120 12.67 0.88 2.39
CA VAL A 120 11.79 -0.20 2.86
C VAL A 120 11.38 0.02 4.32
N GLU A 121 12.31 0.39 5.19
CA GLU A 121 12.03 0.67 6.60
C GLU A 121 11.05 1.84 6.76
N THR A 122 11.25 2.92 6.02
CA THR A 122 10.34 4.08 6.04
C THR A 122 8.93 3.68 5.60
N ASN A 123 8.81 2.83 4.57
CA ASN A 123 7.52 2.30 4.15
C ASN A 123 6.89 1.42 5.25
N LYS A 124 7.66 0.59 5.94
CA LYS A 124 7.16 -0.22 7.08
C LYS A 124 6.68 0.65 8.24
N ASN A 125 7.39 1.73 8.55
CA ASN A 125 6.99 2.69 9.59
C ASN A 125 5.66 3.36 9.21
N LEU A 126 5.51 3.79 7.96
CA LEU A 126 4.26 4.35 7.44
C LEU A 126 3.09 3.37 7.60
N GLN A 127 3.31 2.10 7.31
CA GLN A 127 2.28 1.06 7.43
C GLN A 127 1.92 0.75 8.88
N THR A 128 2.92 0.76 9.76
CA THR A 128 2.72 0.64 11.21
C THR A 128 1.85 1.78 11.74
N MET A 129 2.08 3.01 11.27
CA MET A 129 1.24 4.16 11.61
C MET A 129 -0.20 3.97 11.16
N ILE A 130 -0.45 3.50 9.92
CA ILE A 130 -1.83 3.21 9.46
C ILE A 130 -2.49 2.14 10.31
N TYR A 131 -1.77 1.07 10.67
CA TYR A 131 -2.29 0.03 11.54
C TYR A 131 -2.66 0.57 12.93
N LYS A 132 -1.82 1.44 13.51
CA LYS A 132 -2.09 2.09 14.80
C LYS A 132 -3.26 3.06 14.72
N LEU A 133 -3.38 3.86 13.65
CA LEU A 133 -4.56 4.70 13.39
C LEU A 133 -5.85 3.87 13.33
N ASN A 134 -5.83 2.75 12.61
CA ASN A 134 -7.01 1.87 12.54
C ASN A 134 -7.40 1.35 13.94
N ARG A 135 -6.42 0.90 14.73
CA ARG A 135 -6.68 0.47 16.12
C ARG A 135 -7.18 1.62 16.99
N TYR A 136 -6.62 2.80 16.86
CA TYR A 136 -7.07 4.00 17.55
C TYR A 136 -8.55 4.27 17.28
N PHE A 137 -8.96 4.35 16.01
CA PHE A 137 -10.36 4.53 15.66
C PHE A 137 -11.26 3.39 16.14
N PHE A 138 -10.77 2.15 16.08
CA PHE A 138 -11.51 0.98 16.56
C PHE A 138 -11.82 1.07 18.07
N THR A 139 -10.86 1.49 18.89
CA THR A 139 -11.05 1.62 20.34
C THR A 139 -12.06 2.71 20.68
N GLN A 140 -12.10 3.77 19.88
CA GLN A 140 -12.99 4.93 20.05
C GLN A 140 -14.30 4.81 19.26
N ARG A 141 -14.56 3.70 18.55
CA ARG A 141 -15.63 3.60 17.53
C ARG A 141 -17.05 3.93 18.02
N ASN A 142 -17.30 3.75 19.31
CA ASN A 142 -18.61 4.00 19.93
C ASN A 142 -18.76 5.44 20.45
N ASN A 143 -17.70 6.24 20.41
CA ASN A 143 -17.74 7.63 20.86
C ASN A 143 -18.43 8.50 19.81
N ALA A 144 -19.09 9.56 20.28
CA ALA A 144 -19.76 10.51 19.40
C ALA A 144 -18.77 11.36 18.58
N LYS A 145 -17.55 11.57 19.09
CA LYS A 145 -16.49 12.38 18.48
C LYS A 145 -15.12 11.73 18.68
N LEU A 146 -14.17 12.11 17.83
CA LEU A 146 -12.76 11.76 18.01
C LEU A 146 -12.19 12.46 19.27
N PRO A 147 -11.17 11.87 19.93
CA PRO A 147 -10.50 12.48 21.06
C PRO A 147 -9.81 13.81 20.73
N GLU A 148 -9.47 14.60 21.75
CA GLU A 148 -8.99 15.99 21.60
C GLU A 148 -7.65 16.09 20.85
N ASN A 149 -6.76 15.11 21.00
CA ASN A 149 -5.48 15.02 20.26
C ASN A 149 -5.66 14.71 18.76
N TRP A 150 -6.89 14.45 18.29
CA TRP A 150 -7.14 14.17 16.87
C TRP A 150 -6.78 15.33 15.96
N GLU A 151 -7.00 16.59 16.37
CA GLU A 151 -6.66 17.73 15.53
C GLU A 151 -5.14 17.82 15.29
N GLU A 152 -4.34 17.54 16.33
CA GLU A 152 -2.87 17.47 16.20
C GLU A 152 -2.44 16.30 15.30
N ILE A 153 -3.08 15.14 15.45
CA ILE A 153 -2.84 13.99 14.56
C ILE A 153 -3.18 14.37 13.12
N LYS A 154 -4.34 14.99 12.87
CA LYS A 154 -4.80 15.40 11.54
C LYS A 154 -3.82 16.35 10.85
N GLU A 155 -3.30 17.35 11.56
CA GLU A 155 -2.27 18.24 11.03
C GLU A 155 -0.98 17.49 10.63
N LEU A 156 -0.55 16.53 11.44
CA LEU A 156 0.60 15.69 11.12
C LEU A 156 0.34 14.77 9.92
N LEU A 157 -0.87 14.20 9.78
CA LEU A 157 -1.24 13.39 8.62
C LEU A 157 -1.20 14.22 7.33
N ALA A 158 -1.70 15.46 7.37
CA ALA A 158 -1.61 16.39 6.24
C ALA A 158 -0.16 16.73 5.90
N LYS A 159 0.68 16.96 6.91
CA LYS A 159 2.11 17.17 6.68
C LYS A 159 2.77 15.94 6.04
N ILE A 160 2.47 14.74 6.53
CA ILE A 160 2.98 13.48 5.98
C ILE A 160 2.50 13.28 4.54
N SER A 161 1.23 13.56 4.24
CA SER A 161 0.66 13.36 2.89
C SER A 161 1.43 14.15 1.82
N THR A 162 1.84 15.39 2.12
CA THR A 162 2.68 16.21 1.22
C THR A 162 4.09 15.67 1.01
N GLN A 163 4.59 14.81 1.90
CA GLN A 163 5.90 14.15 1.78
C GLN A 163 5.81 12.82 1.03
N LEU A 164 4.61 12.22 0.94
CA LEU A 164 4.40 10.93 0.26
C LEU A 164 4.39 11.08 -1.26
N THR A 165 3.75 12.12 -1.79
CA THR A 165 3.65 12.36 -3.23
C THR A 165 3.78 13.85 -3.56
N SER A 166 4.05 14.15 -4.82
CA SER A 166 4.17 15.49 -5.36
C SER A 166 3.54 15.57 -6.75
N GLU A 167 3.27 16.78 -7.23
CA GLU A 167 2.76 17.00 -8.59
C GLU A 167 3.87 16.85 -9.66
N SER A 168 5.14 16.91 -9.24
CA SER A 168 6.30 16.78 -10.10
C SER A 168 7.08 15.50 -9.80
N THR A 169 7.50 14.81 -10.86
CA THR A 169 8.35 13.61 -10.78
C THR A 169 9.79 13.92 -10.38
N LYS A 170 10.18 15.20 -10.30
CA LYS A 170 11.52 15.64 -9.91
C LYS A 170 11.65 15.94 -8.42
N ASP A 171 10.52 16.12 -7.75
CA ASP A 171 10.46 16.53 -6.35
C ASP A 171 10.82 15.34 -5.45
N VAL A 172 11.42 15.64 -4.31
CA VAL A 172 11.84 14.63 -3.33
C VAL A 172 10.65 14.24 -2.47
N SER A 173 9.84 13.32 -2.98
CA SER A 173 8.73 12.65 -2.29
C SER A 173 9.02 11.17 -2.12
N LEU A 174 8.41 10.51 -1.12
CA LEU A 174 8.63 9.08 -0.90
C LEU A 174 8.26 8.25 -2.14
N TYR A 175 7.19 8.63 -2.85
CA TYR A 175 6.79 7.98 -4.11
C TYR A 175 7.88 8.04 -5.17
N ASN A 176 8.46 9.22 -5.41
CA ASN A 176 9.52 9.39 -6.41
C ASN A 176 10.82 8.70 -5.99
N ILE A 177 11.20 8.81 -4.70
CA ILE A 177 12.35 8.11 -4.12
C ILE A 177 12.20 6.60 -4.34
N THR A 178 11.01 6.05 -4.08
CA THR A 178 10.74 4.61 -4.18
C THR A 178 10.65 4.14 -5.63
N SER A 179 10.10 4.96 -6.53
CA SER A 179 9.96 4.63 -7.96
C SER A 179 11.30 4.70 -8.71
N TYR A 180 12.18 5.64 -8.34
CA TYR A 180 13.45 5.91 -9.00
C TYR A 180 14.63 6.01 -8.02
N PRO A 181 14.92 4.97 -7.23
CA PRO A 181 15.86 5.07 -6.12
C PRO A 181 17.25 5.53 -6.55
N LYS A 182 17.79 5.04 -7.69
CA LYS A 182 19.13 5.45 -8.18
C LYS A 182 19.23 6.97 -8.41
N GLU A 183 18.17 7.60 -8.90
CA GLU A 183 18.16 9.04 -9.15
C GLU A 183 18.10 9.84 -7.84
N PHE A 184 17.33 9.36 -6.87
CA PHE A 184 17.01 10.15 -5.69
C PHE A 184 17.97 9.95 -4.53
N VAL A 185 18.54 8.76 -4.32
CA VAL A 185 19.45 8.50 -3.18
C VAL A 185 20.72 9.35 -3.25
N THR A 186 21.09 9.83 -4.44
CA THR A 186 22.25 10.71 -4.64
C THR A 186 21.93 12.20 -4.46
N LYS A 187 20.65 12.58 -4.34
CA LYS A 187 20.25 13.98 -4.13
C LYS A 187 20.58 14.41 -2.70
N SER A 188 21.15 15.61 -2.54
CA SER A 188 21.52 16.16 -1.23
C SER A 188 20.36 16.25 -0.22
N LYS A 189 19.12 16.33 -0.70
CA LYS A 189 17.91 16.41 0.14
C LYS A 189 17.35 15.06 0.60
N TYR A 190 17.84 13.94 0.05
CA TYR A 190 17.28 12.61 0.28
C TYR A 190 17.28 12.21 1.77
N THR A 191 18.44 12.27 2.43
CA THR A 191 18.58 11.86 3.83
C THR A 191 17.68 12.68 4.74
N THR A 192 17.62 14.00 4.52
CA THR A 192 16.74 14.90 5.27
C THR A 192 15.27 14.58 5.06
N ALA A 193 14.86 14.26 3.83
CA ALA A 193 13.47 13.91 3.52
C ALA A 193 13.04 12.61 4.22
N ILE A 194 13.84 11.54 4.12
CA ILE A 194 13.58 10.25 4.79
C ILE A 194 13.55 10.41 6.31
N SER A 195 14.53 11.13 6.89
CA SER A 195 14.61 11.35 8.33
C SER A 195 13.43 12.18 8.86
N THR A 196 13.06 13.25 8.15
CA THR A 196 11.92 14.10 8.53
C THR A 196 10.60 13.32 8.46
N LEU A 197 10.41 12.53 7.42
CA LEU A 197 9.23 11.70 7.26
C LEU A 197 9.09 10.68 8.39
N ASN A 198 10.16 9.93 8.69
CA ASN A 198 10.13 8.98 9.81
C ASN A 198 9.85 9.68 11.14
N LYS A 199 10.44 10.86 11.38
CA LYS A 199 10.17 11.65 12.58
C LYS A 199 8.69 12.04 12.70
N ASP A 200 8.07 12.48 11.61
CA ASP A 200 6.65 12.84 11.62
C ASP A 200 5.75 11.61 11.81
N ILE A 201 6.10 10.47 11.19
CA ILE A 201 5.43 9.18 11.38
C ILE A 201 5.47 8.74 12.86
N PHE A 202 6.64 8.79 13.51
CA PHE A 202 6.78 8.39 14.90
C PHE A 202 6.00 9.30 15.84
N LYS A 203 5.94 10.62 15.57
CA LYS A 203 5.10 11.53 16.35
C LYS A 203 3.62 11.17 16.31
N VAL A 204 3.10 10.79 15.14
CA VAL A 204 1.70 10.32 15.03
C VAL A 204 1.50 9.07 15.86
N ILE A 205 2.43 8.12 15.79
CA ILE A 205 2.39 6.88 16.58
C ILE A 205 2.39 7.21 18.09
N ASP A 206 3.27 8.10 18.54
CA ASP A 206 3.35 8.52 19.94
C ASP A 206 2.05 9.18 20.41
N LEU A 207 1.43 10.03 19.59
CA LEU A 207 0.14 10.67 19.93
C LEU A 207 -1.02 9.68 20.02
N ILE A 208 -0.94 8.54 19.32
CA ILE A 208 -1.96 7.48 19.35
C ILE A 208 -1.80 6.57 20.57
N ASP A 209 -0.55 6.30 20.95
CA ASP A 209 -0.23 5.36 22.04
C ASP A 209 -0.35 6.00 23.43
N ASN A 210 -0.34 7.33 23.53
CA ASN A 210 -0.53 8.11 24.77
C ASN A 210 -2.00 8.49 25.01
#